data_AF-A0A3Q2E6R1-F1
#
_entry.id   AF-A0A3Q2E6R1-F1
#
_cell.length_a   1.000
_cell.length_b   1.000
_cell.length_c   1.000
_cell.angle_alpha   90.00
_cell.angle_beta   90.00
_cell.angle_gamma   90.00
#
_symmetry.space_group_name_H-M   'P 1'
#
loop_
_entity.id
_entity.type
_entity.pdbx_description
1 polymer ?
#
loop_
_entity_poly.entity_id
_entity_poly.type
_entity_poly.pdbx_seq_one_letter_code
_entity_poly.pdbx_strand_id
1 'polypeptide(L)'
;MHYFLLCLLLSAAFSMETCKLMINMLDRDMSGMMGFNEFKDLCQALNGWKGTFTSFDRDHSGTVEGHELQQAIGTMGYNLSPQAMNCIMKRYSNHGRIPFDDFVSCCVRLRALTGE
;
A
#
# COMPACT_ATOMS: atom_id res chain seq x y z
N MET A 1 26.66 -3.77 1.37
CA MET A 1 26.04 -4.03 2.69
C MET A 1 24.69 -3.33 2.91
N HIS A 2 24.39 -2.20 2.27
CA HIS A 2 23.08 -1.54 2.45
C HIS A 2 21.88 -2.32 1.87
N TYR A 3 22.04 -3.03 0.75
CA TYR A 3 20.97 -3.80 0.08
C TYR A 3 20.33 -4.92 0.91
N PHE A 4 21.15 -5.70 1.62
CA PHE A 4 20.66 -6.87 2.33
C PHE A 4 19.80 -6.45 3.52
N LEU A 5 20.22 -5.40 4.24
CA LEU A 5 19.47 -4.85 5.37
C LEU A 5 18.12 -4.28 4.93
N LEU A 6 18.07 -3.65 3.75
CA LEU A 6 16.92 -2.94 3.24
C LEU A 6 15.85 -3.90 2.69
N CYS A 7 16.29 -4.95 1.98
CA CYS A 7 15.43 -6.06 1.59
C CYS A 7 14.97 -6.87 2.81
N LEU A 8 15.84 -7.07 3.82
CA LEU A 8 15.45 -7.66 5.11
C LEU A 8 14.38 -6.84 5.83
N LEU A 9 14.54 -5.51 5.90
CA LEU A 9 13.57 -4.61 6.53
C LEU A 9 12.22 -4.63 5.81
N LEU A 10 12.22 -4.61 4.47
CA LEU A 10 10.98 -4.70 3.70
C LEU A 10 10.34 -6.09 3.81
N SER A 11 11.12 -7.17 3.67
CA SER A 11 10.61 -8.55 3.80
C SER A 11 10.14 -8.93 5.21
N ALA A 12 10.54 -8.16 6.24
CA ALA A 12 10.03 -8.32 7.60
C ALA A 12 8.64 -7.72 7.79
N ALA A 13 8.24 -6.76 6.93
CA ALA A 13 6.98 -6.03 7.04
C ALA A 13 6.01 -6.26 5.88
N PHE A 14 6.51 -6.68 4.72
CA PHE A 14 5.77 -6.82 3.47
C PHE A 14 6.06 -8.17 2.81
N SER A 15 5.10 -8.67 2.04
CA SER A 15 5.30 -9.89 1.27
C SER A 15 6.33 -9.68 0.15
N MET A 16 6.97 -10.78 -0.27
CA MET A 16 7.98 -10.74 -1.34
C MET A 16 7.42 -10.19 -2.66
N GLU A 17 6.12 -10.40 -2.92
CA GLU A 17 5.45 -9.83 -4.09
C GLU A 17 5.36 -8.31 -3.98
N THR A 18 4.89 -7.78 -2.85
CA THR A 18 4.84 -6.33 -2.60
C THR A 18 6.25 -5.71 -2.67
N CYS A 19 7.27 -6.35 -2.08
CA CYS A 19 8.65 -5.89 -2.16
C CYS A 19 9.14 -5.75 -3.62
N LYS A 20 8.85 -6.74 -4.48
CA LYS A 20 9.21 -6.68 -5.91
C LYS A 20 8.49 -5.56 -6.64
N LEU A 21 7.20 -5.38 -6.34
CA LEU A 21 6.42 -4.28 -6.92
C LEU A 21 7.00 -2.92 -6.52
N MET A 22 7.35 -2.72 -5.25
CA MET A 22 7.96 -1.47 -4.76
C MET A 22 9.28 -1.15 -5.48
N ILE A 23 10.13 -2.16 -5.67
CA ILE A 23 11.42 -2.00 -6.35
C ILE A 23 11.17 -1.61 -7.81
N ASN A 24 10.37 -2.37 -8.54
CA ASN A 24 10.07 -2.11 -9.95
C ASN A 24 9.42 -0.74 -10.19
N MET A 25 8.68 -0.22 -9.21
CA MET A 25 8.03 1.09 -9.31
C MET A 25 9.02 2.26 -9.27
N LEU A 26 10.19 2.08 -8.64
CA LEU A 26 11.15 3.15 -8.34
C LEU A 26 12.51 2.98 -9.01
N ASP A 27 12.81 1.78 -9.52
CA ASP A 27 14.00 1.43 -10.28
C ASP A 27 14.03 2.15 -11.64
N ARG A 28 14.32 3.46 -11.61
CA ARG A 28 14.26 4.34 -12.80
C ARG A 28 15.42 4.10 -13.74
N ASP A 29 16.55 3.63 -13.21
CA ASP A 29 17.73 3.29 -13.99
C ASP A 29 17.72 1.84 -14.52
N MET A 30 16.64 1.08 -14.24
CA MET A 30 16.48 -0.34 -14.59
C MET A 30 17.66 -1.20 -14.14
N SER A 31 18.33 -0.80 -13.05
CA SER A 31 19.46 -1.54 -12.50
C SER A 31 19.02 -2.83 -11.82
N GLY A 32 17.71 -3.03 -11.61
CA GLY A 32 17.15 -4.09 -10.79
C GLY A 32 17.43 -3.87 -9.30
N MET A 33 17.88 -2.67 -8.94
CA MET A 33 18.45 -2.34 -7.64
C MET A 33 17.93 -0.98 -7.17
N MET A 34 17.63 -0.85 -5.88
CA MET A 34 17.19 0.42 -5.29
C MET A 34 18.37 1.21 -4.73
N GLY A 35 18.70 2.33 -5.38
CA GLY A 35 19.64 3.33 -4.89
C GLY A 35 19.11 4.15 -3.72
N PHE A 36 19.97 4.95 -3.09
CA PHE A 36 19.59 5.75 -1.91
C PHE A 36 18.49 6.77 -2.18
N ASN A 37 18.51 7.44 -3.35
CA ASN A 37 17.50 8.42 -3.71
C ASN A 37 16.13 7.76 -3.94
N GLU A 38 16.11 6.62 -4.64
CA GLU A 38 14.90 5.82 -4.87
C GLU A 38 14.34 5.28 -3.56
N PHE A 39 15.21 4.85 -2.64
CA PHE A 39 14.78 4.46 -1.30
C PHE A 39 14.16 5.62 -0.51
N LYS A 40 14.76 6.81 -0.58
CA LYS A 40 14.21 8.00 0.07
C LYS A 40 12.80 8.31 -0.46
N ASP A 41 12.61 8.23 -1.78
CA ASP A 41 11.31 8.41 -2.42
C ASP A 41 10.32 7.32 -2.00
N LEU A 42 10.76 6.05 -1.89
CA LEU A 42 9.97 4.95 -1.36
C LEU A 42 9.50 5.23 0.07
N CYS A 43 10.41 5.63 0.96
CA CYS A 43 10.08 5.91 2.35
C CYS A 43 9.08 7.07 2.48
N GLN A 44 9.21 8.11 1.65
CA GLN A 44 8.24 9.21 1.63
C GLN A 44 6.86 8.71 1.18
N ALA A 45 6.79 7.90 0.12
CA ALA A 45 5.54 7.31 -0.34
C ALA A 45 4.91 6.39 0.73
N LEU A 46 5.70 5.50 1.33
CA LEU A 46 5.26 4.60 2.40
C LEU A 46 4.74 5.37 3.61
N ASN A 47 5.37 6.48 4.01
CA ASN A 47 4.88 7.31 5.10
C ASN A 47 3.54 7.98 4.76
N GLY A 48 3.37 8.46 3.52
CA GLY A 48 2.09 9.01 3.06
C GLY A 48 0.97 7.96 3.04
N TRP A 49 1.27 6.77 2.52
CA TRP A 49 0.33 5.64 2.52
C TRP A 49 0.03 5.14 3.93
N LYS A 50 1.02 5.11 4.83
CA LYS A 50 0.81 4.79 6.24
C LYS A 50 -0.11 5.80 6.91
N GLY A 51 0.10 7.11 6.70
CA GLY A 51 -0.79 8.14 7.22
C GLY A 51 -2.22 7.99 6.71
N THR A 52 -2.38 7.66 5.43
CA THR A 52 -3.68 7.36 4.83
C THR A 52 -4.32 6.11 5.46
N PHE A 53 -3.55 5.03 5.58
CA PHE A 53 -4.01 3.78 6.19
C PHE A 53 -4.43 3.99 7.65
N THR A 54 -3.64 4.68 8.46
CA THR A 54 -3.98 5.00 9.85
C THR A 54 -5.19 5.91 9.97
N SER A 55 -5.49 6.73 8.96
CA SER A 55 -6.74 7.50 8.95
C SER A 55 -7.98 6.62 8.70
N PHE A 56 -7.79 5.44 8.11
CA PHE A 56 -8.84 4.46 7.82
C PHE A 56 -8.97 3.46 8.97
N ASP A 57 -7.86 2.85 9.40
CA ASP A 57 -7.72 1.91 10.53
C ASP A 57 -7.87 2.66 11.88
N ARG A 58 -9.14 2.95 12.22
CA ARG A 58 -9.53 3.79 13.36
C ARG A 58 -9.41 3.05 14.68
N ASP A 59 -9.59 1.74 14.65
CA ASP A 59 -9.42 0.89 15.83
C ASP A 59 -7.96 0.44 16.04
N HIS A 60 -7.07 0.79 15.11
CA HIS A 60 -5.65 0.42 15.12
C HIS A 60 -5.45 -1.10 15.18
N SER A 61 -6.36 -1.85 14.54
CA SER A 61 -6.26 -3.31 14.42
C SER A 61 -5.14 -3.76 13.49
N GLY A 62 -4.56 -2.85 12.70
CA GLY A 62 -3.56 -3.15 11.68
C GLY A 62 -4.17 -3.69 10.38
N THR A 63 -5.50 -3.64 10.27
CA THR A 63 -6.26 -4.06 9.09
C THR A 63 -7.39 -3.08 8.84
N VAL A 64 -7.70 -2.78 7.58
CA VAL A 64 -8.90 -1.99 7.24
C VAL A 64 -10.07 -2.92 6.98
N GLU A 65 -11.12 -2.77 7.77
CA GLU A 65 -12.39 -3.47 7.57
C GLU A 65 -13.35 -2.70 6.66
N GLY A 66 -14.40 -3.39 6.18
CA GLY A 66 -15.36 -2.77 5.25
C GLY A 66 -16.06 -1.53 5.81
N HIS A 67 -16.31 -1.50 7.12
CA HIS A 67 -16.94 -0.36 7.79
C HIS A 67 -15.98 0.85 7.89
N GLU A 68 -14.69 0.59 8.12
CA GLU A 68 -13.64 1.60 8.14
C GLU A 68 -13.38 2.18 6.76
N LEU A 69 -13.32 1.32 5.74
CA LEU A 69 -13.22 1.74 4.35
C LEU A 69 -14.41 2.61 3.93
N GLN A 70 -15.63 2.27 4.38
CA GLN A 70 -16.81 3.07 4.11
C GLN A 70 -16.72 4.46 4.76
N GLN A 71 -16.28 4.54 6.01
CA GLN A 71 -16.08 5.82 6.71
C GLN A 71 -14.97 6.67 6.07
N ALA A 72 -13.88 6.03 5.67
CA ALA A 72 -12.76 6.65 4.98
C ALA A 72 -13.18 7.29 3.66
N ILE A 73 -13.88 6.53 2.81
CA ILE A 73 -14.39 6.99 1.51
C ILE A 73 -15.39 8.14 1.71
N GLY A 74 -16.24 8.06 2.73
CA GLY A 74 -17.13 9.16 3.13
C GLY A 74 -16.37 10.43 3.55
N THR A 75 -15.27 10.29 4.28
CA THR A 75 -14.40 11.41 4.72
C THR A 75 -13.70 12.08 3.53
N MET A 76 -13.39 11.31 2.49
CA MET A 76 -12.85 11.81 1.23
C MET A 76 -13.89 12.51 0.34
N GLY A 77 -15.16 12.58 0.78
CA GLY A 77 -16.25 13.22 0.04
C GLY A 77 -16.95 12.32 -0.98
N TYR A 78 -16.63 11.02 -1.01
CA TYR A 78 -17.26 10.06 -1.89
C TYR A 78 -18.36 9.30 -1.15
N ASN A 79 -19.50 9.08 -1.80
CA ASN A 79 -20.60 8.30 -1.23
C ASN A 79 -20.90 7.11 -2.14
N LEU A 80 -20.28 5.97 -1.83
CA LEU A 80 -20.42 4.74 -2.64
C LEU A 80 -21.65 3.94 -2.23
N SER A 81 -22.27 3.26 -3.19
CA SER A 81 -23.34 2.32 -2.90
C SER A 81 -22.79 1.08 -2.17
N PRO A 82 -23.62 0.38 -1.36
CA PRO A 82 -23.21 -0.87 -0.71
C PRO A 82 -22.73 -1.95 -1.70
N GLN A 83 -23.23 -1.94 -2.94
CA GLN A 83 -22.78 -2.89 -3.97
C GLN A 83 -21.37 -2.58 -4.44
N ALA A 84 -21.05 -1.31 -4.71
CA ALA A 84 -19.70 -0.88 -5.08
C ALA A 84 -18.70 -1.18 -3.96
N MET A 85 -19.08 -0.91 -2.70
CA MET A 85 -18.26 -1.24 -1.53
C MET A 85 -17.99 -2.75 -1.44
N ASN A 86 -19.00 -3.59 -1.64
CA ASN A 86 -18.86 -5.04 -1.65
C ASN A 86 -17.95 -5.53 -2.79
N CYS A 87 -18.01 -4.92 -3.97
CA CYS A 87 -17.11 -5.25 -5.08
C CYS A 87 -15.65 -4.95 -4.72
N ILE A 88 -15.38 -3.79 -4.10
CA ILE A 88 -14.04 -3.41 -3.64
C ILE A 88 -13.56 -4.40 -2.57
N MET A 89 -14.37 -4.65 -1.54
CA MET A 89 -14.02 -5.60 -0.48
C MET A 89 -13.77 -7.01 -1.03
N LYS A 90 -14.61 -7.53 -1.92
CA LYS A 90 -14.38 -8.84 -2.55
C LYS A 90 -13.08 -8.91 -3.37
N ARG A 91 -12.64 -7.78 -3.93
CA ARG A 91 -11.48 -7.74 -4.82
C ARG A 91 -10.15 -7.57 -4.09
N TYR A 92 -10.17 -6.87 -2.95
CA TYR A 92 -8.97 -6.42 -2.26
C TYR A 92 -8.88 -6.88 -0.80
N SER A 93 -9.97 -7.36 -0.18
CA SER A 93 -9.92 -7.89 1.17
C SER A 93 -9.61 -9.39 1.16
N ASN A 94 -8.79 -9.80 2.12
CA ASN A 94 -8.61 -11.19 2.49
C ASN A 94 -9.41 -11.45 3.76
N HIS A 95 -10.42 -12.34 3.69
CA HIS A 95 -11.35 -12.60 4.79
C HIS A 95 -12.06 -11.33 5.35
N GLY A 96 -12.37 -10.35 4.50
CA GLY A 96 -13.09 -9.13 4.91
C GLY A 96 -12.20 -8.07 5.57
N ARG A 97 -10.88 -8.30 5.61
CA ARG A 97 -9.87 -7.38 6.14
C ARG A 97 -8.86 -7.06 5.06
N ILE A 98 -8.40 -5.82 5.00
CA ILE A 98 -7.32 -5.38 4.11
C ILE A 98 -6.10 -5.12 4.99
N PRO A 99 -5.13 -6.05 5.04
CA PRO A 99 -3.85 -5.82 5.69
C PRO A 99 -3.13 -4.63 5.07
N PHE A 100 -2.25 -3.99 5.85
CA PHE A 100 -1.41 -2.90 5.34
C PHE A 100 -0.56 -3.32 4.13
N ASP A 101 -0.07 -4.56 4.09
CA ASP A 101 0.69 -5.10 2.93
C ASP A 101 -0.13 -5.07 1.64
N ASP A 102 -1.38 -5.54 1.69
CA ASP A 102 -2.30 -5.56 0.54
C ASP A 102 -2.69 -4.15 0.11
N PHE A 103 -2.89 -3.24 1.06
CA PHE A 103 -3.13 -1.82 0.78
C PHE A 103 -1.95 -1.19 0.03
N VAL A 104 -0.71 -1.42 0.51
CA VAL A 104 0.49 -0.90 -0.14
C VAL A 104 0.68 -1.52 -1.53
N SER A 105 0.46 -2.82 -1.69
CA SER A 105 0.51 -3.49 -3.00
C SER A 105 -0.47 -2.84 -4.00
N CYS A 106 -1.68 -2.50 -3.55
CA CYS A 106 -2.65 -1.78 -4.36
C CYS A 106 -2.15 -0.38 -4.76
N CYS A 107 -1.63 0.41 -3.81
CA CYS A 107 -1.10 1.75 -4.08
C CYS A 107 0.08 1.73 -5.07
N VAL A 108 1.00 0.78 -4.92
CA VAL A 108 2.14 0.61 -5.83
C VAL A 108 1.67 0.27 -7.25
N ARG A 109 0.69 -0.64 -7.40
CA ARG A 109 0.12 -0.98 -8.71
C ARG A 109 -0.61 0.19 -9.36
N LEU A 110 -1.40 0.92 -8.58
CA LEU A 110 -2.10 2.11 -9.07
C LEU A 110 -1.09 3.15 -9.58
N ARG A 111 -0.05 3.42 -8.80
CA ARG A 111 1.00 4.38 -9.17
C ARG A 111 1.77 3.97 -10.42
N ALA A 112 2.11 2.69 -10.55
CA ALA A 112 2.75 2.16 -11.76
C ALA A 112 1.86 2.29 -13.01
N LEU A 113 0.53 2.27 -12.85
CA LEU A 113 -0.42 2.47 -13.96
C LEU A 113 -0.69 3.94 -14.29
N THR A 114 -0.60 4.84 -13.29
CA THR A 114 -0.87 6.28 -13.48
C THR A 114 0.35 7.11 -13.85
N GLY A 115 1.56 6.55 -13.78
CA GLY A 115 2.79 7.18 -14.30
C GLY A 115 3.27 8.42 -13.56
N GLU A 116 2.80 8.65 -12.32
CA GLU A 116 3.22 9.77 -11.45
C GLU A 116 4.23 9.35 -10.36
#